data_AF-A0A428PLR7-F1
#
_entry.id   AF-A0A428PLR7-F1
#
_cell.length_a   1.000
_cell.length_b   1.000
_cell.length_c   1.000
_cell.angle_alpha   90.00
_cell.angle_beta   90.00
_cell.angle_gamma   90.00
#
_symmetry.space_group_name_H-M   'P 1'
#
loop_
_entity.id
_entity.type
_entity.pdbx_description
1 polymer ?
#
loop_
_entity_poly.entity_id
_entity_poly.type
_entity_poly.pdbx_seq_one_letter_code
_entity_poly.pdbx_strand_id
1 'polypeptide(L)'
;MYSSWFSYPVSRPYPFRWFTPATLIGGIVLTVLFTLINLGSSGFYLKPKFTQDPNSTIASGTQWFMKPPFTWEHNLEPRCEPKMLSVGDTFFTTTLGFQYTVKALSRLRDDGNSLESFSSIPYLNNTLEECFLNRAELKLRKFDNTAAKNWWISWFASFAEATASCRIISQIGPVNMTLAMQAHVLSPVVTEGFHWAKILHSLVSIDLGNCQAPNLLLDEDNLKYAINAPESLNRKPGKALYGDNTDLRANFGRIPSPRVTDEDGLTLLSQAYDKFRPLTGELGCQKSTIVAQYLCSVPQSKSVGTMLLAIVIANLVFLQAAWKLMGLAAQGMLPKESMVCEGCLKHDYAMQHLSGSARPDSRGIGNDSQDESAVQLI
;
A
#
# COMPACT_ATOMS: atom_id res chain seq x y z
N MET A 1 8.43 -79.15 -0.69
CA MET A 1 9.26 -78.22 -1.47
C MET A 1 8.36 -77.56 -2.50
N TYR A 2 8.04 -76.28 -2.30
CA TYR A 2 7.21 -75.51 -3.23
C TYR A 2 8.13 -74.71 -4.16
N SER A 3 8.07 -75.01 -5.46
CA SER A 3 8.66 -74.15 -6.49
C SER A 3 7.54 -73.29 -7.08
N SER A 4 7.61 -71.98 -6.89
CA SER A 4 6.70 -71.01 -7.49
C SER A 4 6.86 -70.99 -9.02
N TRP A 5 5.75 -71.18 -9.74
CA TRP A 5 5.64 -71.11 -11.21
C TRP A 5 5.60 -69.66 -11.74
N PHE A 6 6.41 -68.79 -11.16
CA PHE A 6 6.59 -67.42 -11.64
C PHE A 6 8.10 -67.16 -11.76
N SER A 7 8.62 -67.40 -12.95
CA SER A 7 9.95 -66.96 -13.36
C SER A 7 9.81 -65.56 -13.95
N TYR A 8 10.33 -64.55 -13.26
CA TYR A 8 10.43 -63.20 -13.84
C TYR A 8 11.43 -63.24 -15.01
N PRO A 9 11.09 -62.75 -16.21
CA PRO A 9 12.04 -62.66 -17.30
C PRO A 9 13.12 -61.64 -16.92
N VAL A 10 14.37 -62.14 -16.88
CA VAL A 10 15.66 -61.43 -16.83
C VAL A 10 15.54 -59.90 -16.80
N SER A 11 15.62 -59.31 -15.62
CA SER A 11 15.97 -57.89 -15.49
C SER A 11 17.43 -57.74 -15.92
N ARG A 12 17.68 -57.34 -17.18
CA ARG A 12 19.06 -57.02 -17.59
C ARG A 12 19.57 -55.89 -16.68
N PRO A 13 20.74 -56.02 -16.04
CA PRO A 13 21.28 -54.93 -15.25
C PRO A 13 21.47 -53.73 -16.17
N TYR A 14 20.94 -52.57 -15.77
CA TYR A 14 21.08 -51.34 -16.52
C TYR A 14 22.60 -51.06 -16.69
N PRO A 15 23.07 -50.73 -17.91
CA PRO A 15 24.51 -50.74 -18.22
C PRO A 15 25.31 -49.70 -17.41
N PHE A 16 24.65 -48.69 -16.85
CA PHE A 16 25.27 -47.60 -16.11
C PHE A 16 25.09 -47.76 -14.60
N ARG A 17 26.12 -48.25 -13.90
CA ARG A 17 26.13 -48.41 -12.42
C ARG A 17 26.02 -47.10 -11.64
N TRP A 18 26.36 -45.97 -12.26
CA TRP A 18 26.24 -44.64 -11.66
C TRP A 18 24.81 -44.08 -11.70
N PHE A 19 23.93 -44.67 -12.51
CA PHE A 19 22.58 -44.16 -12.73
C PHE A 19 21.74 -44.21 -11.45
N THR A 20 21.74 -45.34 -10.73
CA THR A 20 20.96 -45.52 -9.49
C THR A 20 21.36 -44.58 -8.36
N PRO A 21 22.66 -44.39 -8.02
CA PRO A 21 23.03 -43.41 -7.00
C PRO A 21 22.78 -41.97 -7.48
N ALA A 22 22.98 -41.66 -8.77
CA ALA A 22 22.72 -40.33 -9.32
C ALA A 22 21.22 -39.97 -9.29
N THR A 23 20.33 -40.92 -9.59
CA THR A 23 18.87 -40.67 -9.52
C THR A 23 18.39 -40.50 -8.09
N LEU A 24 18.98 -41.21 -7.13
CA LEU A 24 18.62 -41.10 -5.72
C LEU A 24 19.08 -39.75 -5.12
N ILE A 25 20.34 -39.35 -5.37
CA ILE A 25 20.87 -38.06 -4.94
C ILE A 25 20.15 -36.91 -5.66
N GLY A 26 20.01 -37.04 -6.99
CA GLY A 26 19.27 -36.08 -7.82
C GLY A 26 17.85 -35.90 -7.32
N GLY A 27 17.12 -37.00 -7.08
CA GLY A 27 15.76 -36.97 -6.54
C GLY A 27 15.65 -36.23 -5.20
N ILE A 28 16.59 -36.43 -4.28
CA ILE A 28 16.62 -35.73 -2.99
C ILE A 28 16.81 -34.22 -3.20
N VAL A 29 17.82 -33.83 -3.98
CA VAL A 29 18.12 -32.42 -4.27
C VAL A 29 16.92 -31.74 -4.92
N LEU A 30 16.30 -32.42 -5.87
CA LEU A 30 15.17 -31.94 -6.65
C LEU A 30 13.90 -31.83 -5.77
N THR A 31 13.72 -32.74 -4.81
CA THR A 31 12.64 -32.66 -3.80
C THR A 31 12.83 -31.46 -2.87
N VAL A 32 14.05 -31.22 -2.38
CA VAL A 32 14.35 -30.04 -1.53
C VAL A 32 14.10 -28.75 -2.30
N LEU A 33 14.58 -28.69 -3.55
CA LEU A 33 14.41 -27.53 -4.42
C LEU A 33 12.93 -27.23 -4.68
N PHE A 34 12.15 -28.22 -5.08
CA PHE A 34 10.71 -28.06 -5.32
C PHE A 34 9.96 -27.68 -4.05
N THR A 35 10.35 -28.19 -2.89
CA THR A 35 9.74 -27.80 -1.62
C THR A 35 9.93 -26.32 -1.33
N LEU A 36 11.13 -25.77 -1.57
CA LEU A 36 11.40 -24.34 -1.37
C LEU A 36 10.65 -23.44 -2.36
N ILE A 37 10.57 -23.85 -3.63
CA ILE A 37 9.82 -23.12 -4.66
C ILE A 37 8.31 -23.14 -4.34
N ASN A 38 7.77 -24.31 -4.01
CA ASN A 38 6.35 -24.46 -3.68
C ASN A 38 5.96 -23.77 -2.36
N LEU A 39 6.89 -23.66 -1.40
CA LEU A 39 6.67 -22.86 -0.20
C LEU A 39 6.45 -21.38 -0.53
N GLY A 40 7.30 -20.80 -1.38
CA GLY A 40 7.20 -19.40 -1.79
C GLY A 40 5.95 -19.11 -2.62
N SER A 41 5.62 -20.00 -3.56
CA SER A 41 4.49 -19.80 -4.48
C SER A 41 3.13 -20.12 -3.85
N SER A 42 3.01 -21.23 -3.10
CA SER A 42 1.72 -21.73 -2.61
C SER A 42 1.47 -21.51 -1.12
N GLY A 43 2.50 -21.12 -0.35
CA GLY A 43 2.40 -20.99 1.10
C GLY A 43 1.74 -19.71 1.60
N PHE A 44 1.53 -18.72 0.74
CA PHE A 44 1.05 -17.39 1.12
C PHE A 44 -0.25 -17.02 0.41
N TYR A 45 -1.03 -16.13 1.02
CA TYR A 45 -2.17 -15.47 0.41
C TYR A 45 -2.20 -14.00 0.81
N LEU A 46 -2.83 -13.16 -0.01
CA LEU A 46 -3.03 -11.76 0.31
C LEU A 46 -4.22 -11.59 1.27
N LYS A 47 -3.99 -10.88 2.38
CA LYS A 47 -5.04 -10.52 3.33
C LYS A 47 -5.22 -9.00 3.37
N PRO A 48 -6.46 -8.48 3.33
CA PRO A 48 -6.72 -7.06 3.51
C PRO A 48 -6.38 -6.61 4.94
N LYS A 49 -5.67 -5.49 5.06
CA LYS A 49 -5.31 -4.81 6.31
C LYS A 49 -5.51 -3.31 6.13
N PHE A 50 -6.25 -2.70 7.06
CA PHE A 50 -6.38 -1.25 7.12
C PHE A 50 -5.13 -0.63 7.75
N THR A 51 -4.59 0.40 7.13
CA THR A 51 -3.40 1.13 7.59
C THR A 51 -3.54 2.62 7.32
N GLN A 52 -2.88 3.46 8.10
CA GLN A 52 -2.77 4.89 7.83
C GLN A 52 -1.56 5.21 6.95
N ASP A 53 -0.53 4.35 6.98
CA ASP A 53 0.70 4.53 6.23
C ASP A 53 0.91 3.42 5.19
N PRO A 54 0.49 3.63 3.92
CA PRO A 54 0.64 2.65 2.87
C PRO A 54 2.12 2.39 2.54
N ASN A 55 2.98 3.41 2.56
CA ASN A 55 4.39 3.30 2.18
C ASN A 55 5.18 2.38 3.13
N SER A 56 5.00 2.54 4.45
CA SER A 56 5.65 1.66 5.43
C SER A 56 5.10 0.24 5.37
N THR A 57 3.80 0.10 5.12
CA THR A 57 3.12 -1.19 5.02
C THR A 57 3.63 -1.98 3.80
N ILE A 58 3.74 -1.34 2.63
CA ILE A 58 4.29 -1.96 1.41
C ILE A 58 5.74 -2.38 1.64
N ALA A 59 6.58 -1.49 2.18
CA ALA A 59 7.99 -1.80 2.45
C ALA A 59 8.14 -3.01 3.39
N SER A 60 7.38 -3.04 4.50
CA SER A 60 7.40 -4.17 5.45
C SER A 60 6.79 -5.46 4.89
N GLY A 61 5.89 -5.34 3.91
CA GLY A 61 5.22 -6.47 3.27
C GLY A 61 6.06 -7.17 2.20
N THR A 62 7.14 -6.55 1.73
CA THR A 62 8.04 -7.19 0.76
C THR A 62 8.87 -8.27 1.44
N GLN A 63 8.63 -9.53 1.06
CA GLN A 63 9.27 -10.70 1.66
C GLN A 63 10.21 -11.39 0.67
N TRP A 64 11.17 -12.17 1.19
CA TRP A 64 12.23 -12.81 0.39
C TRP A 64 11.69 -13.71 -0.72
N PHE A 65 10.56 -14.37 -0.50
CA PHE A 65 9.97 -15.31 -1.46
C PHE A 65 9.34 -14.64 -2.68
N MET A 66 9.14 -13.32 -2.64
CA MET A 66 8.53 -12.57 -3.76
C MET A 66 9.49 -12.30 -4.91
N LYS A 67 10.78 -12.62 -4.73
CA LYS A 67 11.81 -12.43 -5.74
C LYS A 67 12.07 -13.73 -6.52
N PRO A 68 12.48 -13.65 -7.79
CA PRO A 68 12.95 -14.83 -8.52
C PRO A 68 14.14 -15.47 -7.78
N PRO A 69 14.24 -16.81 -7.70
CA PRO A 69 13.49 -17.83 -8.44
C PRO A 69 12.30 -18.45 -7.67
N PHE A 70 11.78 -17.80 -6.62
CA PHE A 70 10.74 -18.39 -5.78
C PHE A 70 9.32 -18.04 -6.24
N THR A 71 9.15 -16.83 -6.77
CA THR A 71 7.89 -16.41 -7.40
C THR A 71 8.20 -15.62 -8.66
N TRP A 72 7.57 -16.02 -9.78
CA TRP A 72 7.63 -15.29 -11.06
C TRP A 72 6.36 -14.46 -11.33
N GLU A 73 5.35 -14.61 -10.49
CA GLU A 73 4.09 -13.87 -10.57
C GLU A 73 4.08 -12.72 -9.55
N HIS A 74 3.68 -11.53 -10.00
CA HIS A 74 3.49 -10.33 -9.17
C HIS A 74 2.21 -10.36 -8.30
N ASN A 75 1.54 -11.51 -8.24
CA ASN A 75 0.24 -11.68 -7.60
C ASN A 75 0.30 -11.64 -6.07
N LEU A 76 1.48 -11.85 -5.48
CA LEU A 76 1.68 -11.82 -4.03
C LEU A 76 2.18 -10.47 -3.52
N GLU A 77 2.60 -9.55 -4.40
CA GLU A 77 3.16 -8.26 -4.00
C GLU A 77 2.15 -7.45 -3.16
N PRO A 78 2.61 -6.79 -2.08
CA PRO A 78 1.72 -5.99 -1.25
C PRO A 78 1.23 -4.78 -2.04
N ARG A 79 -0.09 -4.60 -2.12
CA ARG A 79 -0.71 -3.48 -2.84
C ARG A 79 -1.62 -2.70 -1.91
N CYS A 80 -1.57 -1.38 -2.00
CA CYS A 80 -2.50 -0.51 -1.28
C CYS A 80 -3.43 0.17 -2.27
N GLU A 81 -4.73 0.11 -1.99
CA GLU A 81 -5.74 0.82 -2.77
C GLU A 81 -5.75 2.30 -2.37
N PRO A 82 -5.76 3.23 -3.34
CA PRO A 82 -5.86 4.64 -3.04
C PRO A 82 -7.22 4.97 -2.45
N LYS A 83 -7.26 5.91 -1.51
CA LYS A 83 -8.52 6.46 -1.02
C LYS A 83 -9.08 7.42 -2.07
N MET A 84 -10.32 7.20 -2.47
CA MET A 84 -11.02 8.14 -3.35
C MET A 84 -11.40 9.37 -2.54
N LEU A 85 -10.87 10.52 -2.93
CA LEU A 85 -11.20 11.82 -2.35
C LEU A 85 -12.23 12.50 -3.25
N SER A 86 -13.43 12.73 -2.74
CA SER A 86 -14.54 13.30 -3.48
C SER A 86 -14.84 14.74 -3.04
N VAL A 87 -15.44 15.53 -3.93
CA VAL A 87 -15.96 16.85 -3.57
C VAL A 87 -17.05 16.68 -2.50
N GLY A 88 -16.92 17.41 -1.40
CA GLY A 88 -17.80 17.30 -0.22
C GLY A 88 -17.22 16.46 0.92
N ASP A 89 -16.16 15.69 0.68
CA ASP A 89 -15.52 14.90 1.73
C ASP A 89 -14.88 15.80 2.79
N THR A 90 -14.91 15.32 4.03
CA THR A 90 -14.26 15.98 5.16
C THR A 90 -13.09 15.16 5.68
N PHE A 91 -12.00 15.82 6.05
CA PHE A 91 -10.79 15.15 6.52
C PHE A 91 -9.98 16.02 7.49
N PHE A 92 -9.08 15.38 8.22
CA PHE A 92 -8.05 16.03 9.03
C PHE A 92 -6.69 15.88 8.38
N THR A 93 -5.79 16.81 8.66
CA THR A 93 -4.37 16.73 8.32
C THR A 93 -3.60 15.95 9.39
N THR A 94 -2.35 15.57 9.11
CA THR A 94 -1.47 14.90 10.09
C THR A 94 -1.22 15.69 11.36
N THR A 95 -1.35 17.02 11.29
CA THR A 95 -1.25 17.94 12.43
C THR A 95 -2.54 18.00 13.25
N LEU A 96 -3.65 17.45 12.74
CA LEU A 96 -4.95 17.33 13.42
C LEU A 96 -5.53 18.67 13.92
N GLY A 97 -5.12 19.81 13.37
CA GLY A 97 -5.56 21.11 13.86
C GLY A 97 -7.01 21.42 13.46
N PHE A 98 -7.36 21.17 12.21
CA PHE A 98 -8.63 21.60 11.64
C PHE A 98 -9.28 20.54 10.73
N GLN A 99 -10.61 20.57 10.65
CA GLN A 99 -11.38 19.70 9.76
C GLN A 99 -11.68 20.43 8.45
N TYR A 100 -11.07 19.98 7.36
CA TYR A 100 -11.26 20.58 6.04
C TYR A 100 -12.35 19.86 5.26
N THR A 101 -13.01 20.61 4.39
CA THR A 101 -14.00 20.11 3.43
C THR A 101 -13.51 20.36 2.01
N VAL A 102 -13.55 19.34 1.15
CA VAL A 102 -13.15 19.48 -0.26
C VAL A 102 -14.23 20.22 -1.03
N LYS A 103 -13.94 21.40 -1.57
CA LYS A 103 -14.89 22.21 -2.35
C LYS A 103 -14.77 22.00 -3.85
N ALA A 104 -13.55 21.87 -4.34
CA ALA A 104 -13.29 21.68 -5.76
C ALA A 104 -11.99 20.92 -5.96
N LEU A 105 -11.97 20.10 -7.00
CA LEU A 105 -10.79 19.40 -7.50
C LEU A 105 -10.63 19.81 -8.95
N SER A 106 -9.50 20.39 -9.30
CA SER A 106 -9.29 20.92 -10.64
C SER A 106 -7.85 20.82 -11.11
N ARG A 107 -7.66 20.77 -12.42
CA ARG A 107 -6.36 20.77 -13.07
C ARG A 107 -6.37 21.79 -14.19
N LEU A 108 -5.26 22.50 -14.36
CA LEU A 108 -5.04 23.29 -15.56
C LEU A 108 -4.72 22.34 -16.72
N ARG A 109 -5.53 22.36 -17.78
CA ARG A 109 -5.27 21.57 -19.00
C ARG A 109 -3.99 22.08 -19.67
N ASP A 110 -3.31 21.22 -20.41
CA ASP A 110 -2.04 21.53 -21.11
C ASP A 110 -2.15 22.75 -22.05
N ASP A 111 -3.35 23.05 -22.53
CA ASP A 111 -3.66 24.23 -23.36
C ASP A 111 -3.56 25.57 -22.58
N GLY A 112 -3.29 25.53 -21.28
CA GLY A 112 -3.08 26.69 -20.38
C GLY A 112 -4.35 27.51 -20.06
N ASN A 113 -5.40 27.37 -20.87
CA ASN A 113 -6.58 28.24 -20.83
C ASN A 113 -7.86 27.56 -20.31
N SER A 114 -7.86 26.24 -20.10
CA SER A 114 -9.05 25.53 -19.63
C SER A 114 -8.80 24.75 -18.34
N LEU A 115 -9.80 24.80 -17.45
CA LEU A 115 -9.79 24.13 -16.16
C LEU A 115 -10.59 22.82 -16.26
N GLU A 116 -9.92 21.69 -16.11
CA GLU A 116 -10.56 20.39 -15.97
C GLU A 116 -10.99 20.20 -14.51
N SER A 117 -12.26 19.90 -14.27
CA SER A 117 -12.80 19.69 -12.92
C SER A 117 -13.10 18.21 -12.69
N PHE A 118 -12.71 17.70 -11.52
CA PHE A 118 -12.93 16.32 -11.12
C PHE A 118 -13.97 16.24 -9.99
N SER A 119 -14.83 15.23 -10.03
CA SER A 119 -15.74 14.91 -8.92
C SER A 119 -15.05 14.12 -7.80
N SER A 120 -14.09 13.27 -8.18
CA SER A 120 -13.28 12.47 -7.27
C SER A 120 -11.91 12.16 -7.87
N ILE A 121 -10.92 11.94 -7.01
CA ILE A 121 -9.55 11.57 -7.42
C ILE A 121 -8.98 10.49 -6.48
N PRO A 122 -8.10 9.61 -6.97
CA PRO A 122 -7.39 8.66 -6.12
C PRO A 122 -6.25 9.37 -5.37
N TYR A 123 -6.22 9.25 -4.04
CA TYR A 123 -5.19 9.80 -3.18
C TYR A 123 -4.48 8.68 -2.40
N LEU A 124 -3.14 8.74 -2.28
CA LEU A 124 -2.31 7.71 -1.64
C LEU A 124 -1.18 8.34 -0.81
N ASN A 125 -1.52 8.89 0.35
CA ASN A 125 -0.60 9.48 1.35
C ASN A 125 0.49 10.41 0.79
N ASN A 126 0.14 11.20 -0.24
CA ASN A 126 1.06 12.18 -0.81
C ASN A 126 0.99 13.49 -0.01
N THR A 127 2.11 14.18 0.12
CA THR A 127 2.15 15.47 0.84
C THR A 127 1.36 16.54 0.12
N LEU A 128 0.73 17.42 0.91
CA LEU A 128 0.15 18.65 0.39
C LEU A 128 1.29 19.62 0.04
N GLU A 129 1.32 20.10 -1.20
CA GLU A 129 2.33 21.04 -1.70
C GLU A 129 1.68 22.36 -2.06
N GLU A 130 2.46 23.46 -1.99
CA GLU A 130 2.02 24.78 -2.46
C GLU A 130 0.64 25.19 -1.91
N CYS A 131 0.42 24.96 -0.62
CA CYS A 131 -0.84 25.32 0.03
C CYS A 131 -0.88 26.82 0.35
N PHE A 132 -1.75 27.58 -0.29
CA PHE A 132 -1.95 29.00 0.01
C PHE A 132 -3.37 29.28 0.48
N LEU A 133 -3.50 30.22 1.42
CA LEU A 133 -4.79 30.69 1.88
C LEU A 133 -5.34 31.70 0.86
N ASN A 134 -6.48 31.40 0.26
CA ASN A 134 -7.14 32.29 -0.69
C ASN A 134 -7.93 33.38 0.03
N ARG A 135 -8.69 32.97 1.06
CA ARG A 135 -9.61 33.86 1.76
C ARG A 135 -9.77 33.42 3.20
N ALA A 136 -9.81 34.39 4.11
CA ALA A 136 -10.30 34.22 5.46
C ALA A 136 -11.42 35.23 5.70
N GLU A 137 -12.59 34.73 6.07
CA GLU A 137 -13.77 35.52 6.37
C GLU A 137 -14.16 35.32 7.83
N LEU A 138 -14.38 36.42 8.54
CA LEU A 138 -15.00 36.41 9.85
C LEU A 138 -16.45 36.87 9.70
N LYS A 139 -17.38 35.92 9.75
CA LYS A 139 -18.81 36.16 9.70
C LYS A 139 -19.31 36.45 11.12
N LEU A 140 -19.50 37.73 11.39
CA LEU A 140 -20.00 38.22 12.66
C LEU A 140 -21.53 38.27 12.65
N ARG A 141 -22.18 37.62 13.62
CA ARG A 141 -23.63 37.71 13.79
C ARG A 141 -23.96 38.76 14.85
N LYS A 142 -24.75 39.78 14.48
CA LYS A 142 -25.23 40.79 15.43
C LYS A 142 -26.08 40.12 16.52
N PHE A 143 -25.89 40.52 17.78
CA PHE A 143 -26.63 40.01 18.93
C PHE A 143 -28.10 40.45 18.92
N ASP A 144 -28.36 41.67 18.48
CA ASP A 144 -29.71 42.23 18.43
C ASP A 144 -30.33 42.13 17.03
N ASN A 145 -31.62 41.76 16.98
CA ASN A 145 -32.44 41.75 15.75
C ASN A 145 -32.99 43.14 15.38
N THR A 146 -32.81 44.16 16.23
CA THR A 146 -33.27 45.52 15.91
C THR A 146 -32.39 46.20 14.86
N ALA A 147 -33.03 46.80 13.85
CA ALA A 147 -32.41 47.67 12.85
C ALA A 147 -32.04 49.06 13.43
N ALA A 148 -31.69 49.13 14.73
CA ALA A 148 -31.55 50.37 15.44
C ALA A 148 -30.25 51.12 15.07
N LYS A 149 -30.40 52.44 15.01
CA LYS A 149 -29.44 53.49 14.62
C LYS A 149 -28.44 53.81 15.75
N ASN A 150 -28.09 52.84 16.59
CA ASN A 150 -27.16 53.00 17.71
C ASN A 150 -25.80 52.37 17.37
N TRP A 151 -24.73 53.10 17.66
CA TRP A 151 -23.34 52.74 17.32
C TRP A 151 -22.74 51.64 18.21
N TRP A 152 -23.48 51.21 19.24
CA TRP A 152 -23.08 50.14 20.14
C TRP A 152 -23.35 48.79 19.48
N ILE A 153 -22.34 48.25 18.80
CA ILE A 153 -22.41 46.99 18.08
C ILE A 153 -22.11 45.84 19.06
N SER A 154 -23.11 45.04 19.41
CA SER A 154 -22.95 43.78 20.14
C SER A 154 -23.01 42.59 19.19
N TRP A 155 -22.08 41.66 19.32
CA TRP A 155 -21.96 40.45 18.50
C TRP A 155 -22.24 39.19 19.33
N PHE A 156 -22.85 38.18 18.72
CA PHE A 156 -23.07 36.86 19.34
C PHE A 156 -22.04 35.85 18.78
N ALA A 157 -22.47 34.62 18.48
CA ALA A 157 -21.68 33.60 17.83
C ALA A 157 -21.12 34.09 16.48
N SER A 158 -19.80 34.12 16.39
CA SER A 158 -19.08 34.46 15.16
C SER A 158 -18.57 33.17 14.53
N PHE A 159 -18.56 33.13 13.20
CA PHE A 159 -18.05 31.99 12.45
C PHE A 159 -16.86 32.47 11.65
N ALA A 160 -15.81 31.68 11.63
CA ALA A 160 -14.72 31.88 10.72
C ALA A 160 -14.75 30.84 9.62
N GLU A 161 -14.57 31.33 8.40
CA GLU A 161 -14.48 30.51 7.21
C GLU A 161 -13.16 30.82 6.52
N ALA A 162 -12.39 29.79 6.22
CA ALA A 162 -11.10 29.92 5.57
C ALA A 162 -11.07 29.02 4.34
N THR A 163 -10.74 29.58 3.18
CA THR A 163 -10.56 28.81 1.95
C THR A 163 -9.09 28.78 1.57
N ALA A 164 -8.58 27.59 1.31
CA ALA A 164 -7.20 27.35 0.92
C ALA A 164 -7.14 26.56 -0.39
N SER A 165 -6.13 26.83 -1.21
CA SER A 165 -5.80 26.03 -2.38
C SER A 165 -4.52 25.27 -2.11
N CYS A 166 -4.51 23.97 -2.39
CA CYS A 166 -3.34 23.10 -2.24
C CYS A 166 -3.12 22.29 -3.52
N ARG A 167 -1.86 22.02 -3.86
CA ARG A 167 -1.47 21.11 -4.93
C ARG A 167 -1.20 19.72 -4.36
N ILE A 168 -1.77 18.71 -4.98
CA ILE A 168 -1.55 17.30 -4.61
C ILE A 168 -1.16 16.50 -5.83
N ILE A 169 -0.24 15.55 -5.64
CA ILE A 169 0.16 14.62 -6.68
C ILE A 169 -0.75 13.39 -6.57
N SER A 170 -1.48 13.08 -7.63
CA SER A 170 -2.33 11.88 -7.75
C SER A 170 -1.78 10.97 -8.86
N GLN A 171 -2.32 9.75 -9.00
CA GLN A 171 -1.99 8.84 -10.11
C GLN A 171 -2.30 9.45 -11.48
N ILE A 172 -3.28 10.35 -11.55
CA ILE A 172 -3.69 11.03 -12.77
C ILE A 172 -2.73 12.20 -13.08
N GLY A 173 -1.83 12.57 -12.16
CA GLY A 173 -0.96 13.76 -12.24
C GLY A 173 -1.24 14.80 -11.14
N PRO A 174 -0.66 16.01 -11.23
CA PRO A 174 -0.89 17.08 -10.27
C PRO A 174 -2.34 17.61 -10.38
N VAL A 175 -2.99 17.78 -9.23
CA VAL A 175 -4.35 18.32 -9.11
C VAL A 175 -4.35 19.41 -8.06
N ASN A 176 -5.01 20.52 -8.34
CA ASN A 176 -5.27 21.60 -7.41
C ASN A 176 -6.58 21.33 -6.68
N MET A 177 -6.52 21.34 -5.35
CA MET A 177 -7.66 21.13 -4.49
C MET A 177 -7.98 22.42 -3.75
N THR A 178 -9.25 22.82 -3.80
CA THR A 178 -9.78 23.90 -2.97
C THR A 178 -10.41 23.31 -1.72
N LEU A 179 -9.93 23.76 -0.57
CA LEU A 179 -10.35 23.36 0.76
C LEU A 179 -11.11 24.50 1.43
N ALA A 180 -12.15 24.15 2.18
CA ALA A 180 -12.82 25.08 3.08
C ALA A 180 -12.79 24.55 4.51
N MET A 181 -12.40 25.41 5.42
CA MET A 181 -12.41 25.20 6.85
C MET A 181 -13.45 26.12 7.48
N GLN A 182 -14.22 25.59 8.44
CA GLN A 182 -15.14 26.37 9.24
C GLN A 182 -14.85 26.16 10.72
N ALA A 183 -14.62 27.25 11.45
CA ALA A 183 -14.39 27.23 12.90
C ALA A 183 -15.40 28.15 13.60
N HIS A 184 -15.94 27.70 14.73
CA HIS A 184 -16.76 28.54 15.59
C HIS A 184 -15.86 29.43 16.45
N VAL A 185 -16.11 30.74 16.43
CA VAL A 185 -15.35 31.72 17.19
C VAL A 185 -16.27 32.40 18.20
N LEU A 186 -15.90 32.29 19.47
CA LEU A 186 -16.53 32.99 20.58
C LEU A 186 -15.65 34.20 20.95
N SER A 187 -15.56 35.22 20.08
CA SER A 187 -14.85 36.48 20.43
C SER A 187 -15.77 37.69 20.29
N PRO A 188 -15.77 38.64 21.24
CA PRO A 188 -16.78 39.70 21.29
C PRO A 188 -16.48 40.97 20.48
N VAL A 189 -15.33 41.16 19.81
CA VAL A 189 -14.99 42.50 19.26
C VAL A 189 -14.25 42.48 17.92
N VAL A 190 -14.66 43.37 17.00
CA VAL A 190 -14.06 43.62 15.66
C VAL A 190 -12.55 43.95 15.73
N THR A 191 -12.08 44.63 16.77
CA THR A 191 -10.65 44.97 16.96
C THR A 191 -9.78 43.76 17.24
N GLU A 192 -10.32 42.73 17.89
CA GLU A 192 -9.64 41.44 18.03
C GLU A 192 -9.73 40.60 16.75
N GLY A 193 -10.68 40.91 15.86
CA GLY A 193 -10.88 40.19 14.60
C GLY A 193 -9.66 40.20 13.68
N PHE A 194 -8.93 41.33 13.59
CA PHE A 194 -7.71 41.40 12.78
C PHE A 194 -6.56 40.59 13.37
N HIS A 195 -6.36 40.65 14.69
CA HIS A 195 -5.36 39.83 15.38
C HIS A 195 -5.68 38.34 15.24
N TRP A 196 -6.95 38.00 15.42
CA TRP A 196 -7.46 36.67 15.24
C TRP A 196 -7.28 36.17 13.80
N ALA A 197 -7.51 37.01 12.80
CA ALA A 197 -7.27 36.67 11.40
C ALA A 197 -5.79 36.38 11.10
N LYS A 198 -4.85 37.15 11.67
CA LYS A 198 -3.40 36.87 11.55
C LYS A 198 -3.02 35.52 12.17
N ILE A 199 -3.57 35.22 13.35
CA ILE A 199 -3.37 33.94 14.04
C ILE A 199 -3.98 32.82 13.20
N LEU A 200 -5.22 32.95 12.73
CA LEU A 200 -5.90 31.94 11.93
C LEU A 200 -5.12 31.66 10.65
N HIS A 201 -4.65 32.70 9.95
CA HIS A 201 -3.82 32.54 8.77
C HIS A 201 -2.60 31.67 9.07
N SER A 202 -1.89 31.97 10.15
CA SER A 202 -0.68 31.23 10.58
C SER A 202 -0.99 29.81 11.04
N LEU A 203 -2.15 29.57 11.66
CA LEU A 203 -2.57 28.23 12.06
C LEU A 203 -2.94 27.38 10.84
N VAL A 204 -3.73 27.93 9.91
CA VAL A 204 -4.16 27.20 8.72
C VAL A 204 -2.98 26.90 7.80
N SER A 205 -2.03 27.82 7.63
CA SER A 205 -0.82 27.59 6.83
C SER A 205 0.05 26.48 7.43
N ILE A 206 0.29 26.50 8.74
CA ILE A 206 1.08 25.46 9.43
C ILE A 206 0.37 24.12 9.40
N ASP A 207 -0.95 24.09 9.61
CA ASP A 207 -1.73 22.85 9.58
C ASP A 207 -1.74 22.21 8.19
N LEU A 208 -1.78 23.02 7.13
CA LEU A 208 -1.61 22.56 5.75
C LEU A 208 -0.15 22.26 5.37
N GLY A 209 0.80 22.48 6.27
CA GLY A 209 2.23 22.20 6.06
C GLY A 209 2.95 23.23 5.18
N ASN A 210 2.42 24.45 5.03
CA ASN A 210 3.09 25.54 4.35
C ASN A 210 4.04 26.30 5.29
N CYS A 211 5.30 25.89 5.27
CA CYS A 211 6.37 26.50 6.06
C CYS A 211 6.96 27.77 5.44
N GLN A 212 6.65 28.08 4.18
CA GLN A 212 7.16 29.26 3.47
C GLN A 212 6.25 30.48 3.62
N ALA A 213 4.99 30.28 4.02
CA ALA A 213 4.07 31.37 4.29
C ALA A 213 4.56 32.25 5.46
N PRO A 214 4.25 33.56 5.44
CA PRO A 214 4.45 34.41 6.59
C PRO A 214 3.61 33.88 7.77
N ASN A 215 4.29 33.46 8.83
CA ASN A 215 3.70 32.75 9.95
C ASN A 215 4.09 33.40 11.26
N LEU A 216 3.10 33.81 12.06
CA LEU A 216 3.34 34.35 13.39
C LEU A 216 3.83 33.30 14.39
N LEU A 217 3.64 32.01 14.10
CA LEU A 217 3.81 30.93 15.08
C LEU A 217 5.12 30.15 14.92
N LEU A 218 5.90 30.41 13.86
CA LEU A 218 7.17 29.72 13.61
C LEU A 218 8.39 30.47 14.17
N ASP A 219 8.22 31.75 14.45
CA ASP A 219 9.25 32.59 15.02
C ASP A 219 8.91 32.98 16.45
N GLU A 220 9.91 32.99 17.33
CA GLU A 220 9.70 33.17 18.77
C GLU A 220 9.16 34.57 19.09
N ASP A 221 9.69 35.60 18.44
CA ASP A 221 9.28 36.99 18.68
C ASP A 221 7.87 37.24 18.16
N ASN A 222 7.56 36.72 16.97
CA ASN A 222 6.22 36.78 16.41
C ASN A 222 5.19 35.97 17.22
N LEU A 223 5.60 34.85 17.83
CA LEU A 223 4.73 34.04 18.67
C LEU A 223 4.44 34.75 20.00
N LYS A 224 5.45 35.39 20.60
CA LYS A 224 5.26 36.28 21.76
C LYS A 224 4.29 37.42 21.43
N TYR A 225 4.40 38.01 20.25
CA TYR A 225 3.45 39.00 19.75
C TYR A 225 2.03 38.41 19.55
N ALA A 226 1.90 37.19 19.03
CA ALA A 226 0.60 36.52 18.89
C ALA A 226 -0.09 36.29 20.26
N ILE A 227 0.70 35.92 21.26
CA ILE A 227 0.27 35.70 22.65
C ILE A 227 -0.11 37.04 23.31
N ASN A 228 0.74 38.07 23.19
CA ASN A 228 0.53 39.36 23.82
C ASN A 228 0.78 40.50 22.82
N ALA A 229 -0.26 40.84 22.04
CA ALA A 229 -0.21 41.93 21.08
C ALA A 229 -0.26 43.30 21.81
N PRO A 230 0.87 44.06 21.87
CA PRO A 230 0.94 45.28 22.66
C PRO A 230 0.06 46.42 22.14
N GLU A 231 -0.30 46.39 20.85
CA GLU A 231 -1.19 47.34 20.19
C GLU A 231 -2.67 47.00 20.34
N SER A 232 -3.00 45.85 20.92
CA SER A 232 -4.40 45.54 21.22
C SER A 232 -4.86 46.38 22.42
N LEU A 233 -5.83 47.26 22.17
CA LEU A 233 -6.48 48.09 23.20
C LEU A 233 -7.09 47.26 24.34
N ASN A 234 -7.40 45.98 24.07
CA ASN A 234 -7.94 45.02 25.04
C ASN A 234 -6.87 44.23 25.79
N ARG A 235 -5.59 44.25 25.35
CA ARG A 235 -4.48 43.53 25.99
C ARG A 235 -3.51 44.53 26.61
N LYS A 236 -3.75 44.91 27.88
CA LYS A 236 -2.80 45.74 28.62
C LYS A 236 -1.67 44.87 29.19
N PRO A 237 -0.39 45.19 28.94
CA PRO A 237 0.74 44.43 29.46
C PRO A 237 0.66 44.26 30.99
N GLY A 238 0.74 43.01 31.47
CA GLY A 238 0.68 42.69 32.90
C GLY A 238 -0.68 42.87 33.57
N LYS A 239 -1.75 43.17 32.82
CA LYS A 239 -3.13 43.24 33.33
C LYS A 239 -3.96 42.11 32.73
N ALA A 240 -4.99 41.66 33.44
CA ALA A 240 -6.01 40.79 32.87
C ALA A 240 -6.67 41.49 31.66
N LEU A 241 -7.20 40.71 30.71
CA LEU A 241 -7.89 41.21 29.50
C LEU A 241 -9.06 42.17 29.81
N TYR A 242 -9.48 42.24 31.07
CA TYR A 242 -10.38 43.23 31.62
C TYR A 242 -9.82 43.70 32.96
N GLY A 243 -9.80 45.01 33.21
CA GLY A 243 -8.94 45.67 34.20
C GLY A 243 -9.24 45.45 35.68
N ASP A 244 -9.85 44.34 36.08
CA ASP A 244 -10.07 44.03 37.50
C ASP A 244 -9.92 42.52 37.75
N ASN A 245 -9.11 42.15 38.75
CA ASN A 245 -8.84 40.76 39.15
C ASN A 245 -10.04 40.11 39.87
N THR A 246 -11.12 40.87 40.09
CA THR A 246 -12.33 40.44 40.79
C THR A 246 -13.45 39.97 39.84
N ASP A 247 -13.27 40.10 38.53
CA ASP A 247 -14.28 39.77 37.53
C ASP A 247 -14.10 38.33 37.02
N LEU A 248 -15.19 37.58 36.83
CA LEU A 248 -15.22 36.22 36.26
C LEU A 248 -14.52 36.12 34.88
N ARG A 249 -14.23 37.28 34.27
CA ARG A 249 -13.50 37.47 33.02
C ARG A 249 -11.97 37.42 33.15
N ALA A 250 -11.41 37.43 34.36
CA ALA A 250 -9.97 37.27 34.58
C ALA A 250 -9.44 35.91 34.08
N ASN A 251 -10.31 34.89 33.98
CA ASN A 251 -9.98 33.58 33.43
C ASN A 251 -9.59 33.62 31.94
N PHE A 252 -10.06 34.60 31.15
CA PHE A 252 -9.69 34.71 29.74
C PHE A 252 -8.23 35.13 29.52
N GLY A 253 -7.56 35.68 30.54
CA GLY A 253 -6.14 36.05 30.50
C GLY A 253 -5.19 34.94 30.95
N ARG A 254 -5.70 33.73 31.21
CA ARG A 254 -4.93 32.60 31.70
C ARG A 254 -5.11 31.38 30.82
N ILE A 255 -4.07 30.58 30.67
CA ILE A 255 -4.11 29.31 29.94
C ILE A 255 -3.56 28.18 30.81
N PRO A 256 -4.16 26.98 30.73
CA PRO A 256 -3.70 25.81 31.48
C PRO A 256 -2.31 25.39 30.99
N SER A 257 -1.50 24.88 31.90
CA SER A 257 -0.21 24.28 31.55
C SER A 257 -0.40 23.10 30.59
N PRO A 258 0.47 22.90 29.59
CA PRO A 258 0.47 21.69 28.78
C PRO A 258 0.48 20.46 29.70
N ARG A 259 -0.41 19.50 29.44
CA ARG A 259 -0.56 18.23 30.17
C ARG A 259 -1.23 18.27 31.54
N VAL A 260 -1.79 19.41 31.96
CA VAL A 260 -2.57 19.52 33.20
C VAL A 260 -4.03 19.79 32.85
N THR A 261 -4.94 18.93 33.32
CA THR A 261 -6.40 19.05 33.10
C THR A 261 -7.12 19.79 34.22
N ASP A 262 -6.46 20.00 35.37
CA ASP A 262 -7.06 20.64 36.54
C ASP A 262 -6.86 22.17 36.54
N GLU A 263 -7.87 22.89 37.05
CA GLU A 263 -7.93 24.36 37.09
C GLU A 263 -6.86 25.01 37.99
N ASP A 264 -6.16 24.23 38.82
CA ASP A 264 -5.13 24.72 39.74
C ASP A 264 -3.81 25.12 39.03
N GLY A 265 -3.65 24.77 37.75
CA GLY A 265 -2.44 24.98 36.95
C GLY A 265 -2.47 26.18 35.98
N LEU A 266 -3.33 27.18 36.21
CA LEU A 266 -3.53 28.30 35.28
C LEU A 266 -2.35 29.28 35.29
N THR A 267 -1.84 29.62 34.10
CA THR A 267 -0.70 30.52 33.91
C THR A 267 -1.15 31.79 33.19
N LEU A 268 -0.62 32.94 33.60
CA LEU A 268 -0.94 34.20 32.94
C LEU A 268 -0.40 34.18 31.52
N LEU A 269 -1.17 34.69 30.55
CA LEU A 269 -0.81 34.66 29.13
C LEU A 269 0.57 35.30 28.86
N SER A 270 0.94 36.35 29.60
CA SER A 270 2.24 37.03 29.46
C SER A 270 3.44 36.19 29.92
N GLN A 271 3.24 35.22 30.81
CA GLN A 271 4.28 34.32 31.33
C GLN A 271 4.23 32.94 30.68
N ALA A 272 3.19 32.67 29.90
CA ALA A 272 2.92 31.34 29.39
C ALA A 272 3.97 30.89 28.36
N TYR A 273 4.50 31.81 27.53
CA TYR A 273 5.54 31.46 26.57
C TYR A 273 6.79 30.90 27.28
N ASP A 274 7.38 31.66 28.20
CA ASP A 274 8.61 31.25 28.89
C ASP A 274 8.41 29.98 29.72
N LYS A 275 7.22 29.79 30.29
CA LYS A 275 6.90 28.60 31.08
C LYS A 275 6.63 27.35 30.23
N PHE A 276 6.07 27.50 29.02
CA PHE A 276 5.68 26.37 28.18
C PHE A 276 6.75 25.97 27.17
N ARG A 277 7.61 26.91 26.76
CA ARG A 277 8.74 26.67 25.85
C ARG A 277 9.56 25.42 26.21
N PRO A 278 9.99 25.19 27.48
CA PRO A 278 10.75 23.98 27.83
C PRO A 278 9.91 22.69 27.77
N LEU A 279 8.57 22.78 27.77
CA LEU A 279 7.66 21.63 27.76
C LEU A 279 7.24 21.21 26.34
N THR A 280 7.20 22.16 25.40
CA THR A 280 6.68 21.95 24.03
C THR A 280 7.77 21.64 23.01
N GLY A 281 9.04 21.86 23.32
CA GLY A 281 10.15 21.72 22.37
C GLY A 281 10.24 22.89 21.39
N GLU A 282 11.07 22.74 20.37
CA GLU A 282 11.36 23.78 19.35
C GLU A 282 10.13 24.07 18.46
N LEU A 283 10.06 25.29 17.93
CA LEU A 283 9.02 25.66 16.97
C LEU A 283 9.40 25.05 15.62
N GLY A 284 8.46 24.39 14.96
CA GLY A 284 8.73 23.71 13.71
C GLY A 284 7.48 23.64 12.84
N CYS A 285 7.71 23.48 11.54
CA CYS A 285 6.67 23.22 10.56
C CYS A 285 7.02 21.91 9.84
N GLN A 286 6.02 21.05 9.70
CA GLN A 286 6.15 19.76 9.02
C GLN A 286 5.23 19.74 7.81
N LYS A 287 5.64 19.04 6.76
CA LYS A 287 4.75 18.78 5.61
C LYS A 287 3.55 17.96 6.08
N SER A 288 2.35 18.36 5.68
CA SER A 288 1.12 17.68 6.06
C SER A 288 0.64 16.71 4.99
N THR A 289 0.08 15.59 5.43
CA THR A 289 -0.69 14.67 4.58
C THR A 289 -2.14 14.59 5.08
N ILE A 290 -3.02 14.03 4.26
CA ILE A 290 -4.43 13.82 4.64
C ILE A 290 -4.51 12.53 5.47
N VAL A 291 -5.08 12.63 6.66
CA VAL A 291 -5.35 11.47 7.51
C VAL A 291 -6.47 10.65 6.89
N ALA A 292 -6.11 9.44 6.48
CA ALA A 292 -6.97 8.52 5.79
C ALA A 292 -6.66 7.08 6.21
N GLN A 293 -7.67 6.21 6.13
CA GLN A 293 -7.45 4.77 6.21
C GLN A 293 -7.36 4.22 4.79
N TYR A 294 -6.30 3.47 4.53
CA TYR A 294 -6.04 2.76 3.28
C TYR A 294 -6.25 1.27 3.47
N LEU A 295 -6.78 0.62 2.44
CA LEU A 295 -6.88 -0.82 2.39
C LEU A 295 -5.66 -1.38 1.67
N CYS A 296 -4.82 -2.14 2.38
CA CYS A 296 -3.65 -2.78 1.79
C CYS A 296 -3.82 -4.31 1.82
N SER A 297 -3.53 -4.97 0.72
CA SER A 297 -3.35 -6.42 0.65
C SER A 297 -1.91 -6.76 1.04
N VAL A 298 -1.73 -7.52 2.12
CA VAL A 298 -0.40 -7.91 2.62
C VAL A 298 -0.30 -9.44 2.60
N PRO A 299 0.84 -10.02 2.18
CA PRO A 299 1.03 -11.46 2.24
C PRO A 299 0.96 -11.96 3.69
N GLN A 300 0.22 -13.05 3.88
CA GLN A 300 0.12 -13.79 5.14
C GLN A 300 0.32 -15.27 4.85
N SER A 301 1.00 -15.98 5.75
CA SER A 301 1.17 -17.42 5.62
C SER A 301 -0.19 -18.13 5.77
N LYS A 302 -0.40 -19.15 4.95
CA LYS A 302 -1.51 -20.08 5.12
C LYS A 302 -1.36 -20.85 6.43
N SER A 303 -2.47 -21.38 6.93
CA SER A 303 -2.42 -22.33 8.04
C SER A 303 -1.47 -23.48 7.70
N VAL A 304 -0.69 -23.93 8.68
CA VAL A 304 0.36 -24.96 8.49
C VAL A 304 -0.20 -26.20 7.78
N GLY A 305 -1.42 -26.62 8.12
CA GLY A 305 -2.05 -27.80 7.51
C GLY A 305 -2.36 -27.63 6.01
N THR A 306 -2.92 -26.49 5.62
CA THR A 306 -3.24 -26.22 4.21
C THR A 306 -2.00 -25.93 3.38
N MET A 307 -0.99 -25.30 4.00
CA MET A 307 0.31 -25.08 3.38
C MET A 307 1.02 -26.41 3.08
N LEU A 308 1.13 -27.31 4.06
CA LEU A 308 1.78 -28.60 3.87
C LEU A 308 1.05 -29.45 2.81
N LEU A 309 -0.28 -29.48 2.84
CA LEU A 309 -1.08 -30.19 1.85
C LEU A 309 -0.81 -29.67 0.42
N ALA A 310 -0.81 -28.36 0.24
CA ALA A 310 -0.54 -27.74 -1.07
C ALA A 310 0.88 -28.06 -1.56
N ILE A 311 1.88 -27.99 -0.68
CA ILE A 311 3.28 -28.30 -1.01
C ILE A 311 3.43 -29.78 -1.41
N VAL A 312 2.82 -30.70 -0.66
CA VAL A 312 2.89 -32.15 -0.98
C VAL A 312 2.26 -32.44 -2.33
N ILE A 313 1.08 -31.90 -2.61
CA ILE A 313 0.38 -32.09 -3.90
C ILE A 313 1.24 -31.56 -5.05
N ALA A 314 1.77 -30.34 -4.92
CA ALA A 314 2.61 -29.74 -5.96
C ALA A 314 3.90 -30.55 -6.20
N ASN A 315 4.61 -30.95 -5.14
CA ASN A 315 5.81 -31.77 -5.24
C ASN A 315 5.55 -33.12 -5.93
N LEU A 316 4.41 -33.77 -5.65
CA LEU A 316 4.05 -35.03 -6.31
C LEU A 316 3.90 -34.86 -7.83
N VAL A 317 3.24 -33.79 -8.28
CA VAL A 317 3.07 -33.50 -9.71
C VAL A 317 4.41 -33.25 -10.38
N PHE A 318 5.27 -32.42 -9.77
CA PHE A 318 6.59 -32.12 -10.35
C PHE A 318 7.52 -33.34 -10.36
N LEU A 319 7.50 -34.18 -9.32
CA LEU A 319 8.28 -35.42 -9.29
C LEU A 319 7.78 -36.44 -10.32
N GLN A 320 6.47 -36.54 -10.55
CA GLN A 320 5.92 -37.38 -11.63
C GLN A 320 6.39 -36.90 -13.01
N ALA A 321 6.40 -35.59 -13.26
CA ALA A 321 6.91 -35.01 -14.50
C ALA A 321 8.42 -35.26 -14.67
N ALA A 322 9.21 -35.04 -13.62
CA ALA A 322 10.65 -35.31 -13.62
C ALA A 322 10.95 -36.79 -13.89
N TRP A 323 10.18 -37.70 -13.30
CA TRP A 323 10.30 -39.14 -13.54
C TRP A 323 10.00 -39.51 -15.00
N LYS A 324 8.95 -38.93 -15.60
CA LYS A 324 8.62 -39.15 -17.02
C LYS A 324 9.72 -38.63 -17.95
N LEU A 325 10.25 -37.43 -17.69
CA LEU A 325 11.38 -36.87 -18.44
C LEU A 325 12.63 -37.73 -18.31
N MET A 326 12.92 -38.22 -17.11
CA MET A 326 14.03 -39.14 -16.87
C MET A 326 13.86 -40.45 -17.65
N GLY A 327 12.64 -40.99 -17.69
CA GLY A 327 12.31 -42.17 -18.51
C GLY A 327 12.55 -41.95 -20.01
N LEU A 328 12.15 -40.79 -20.53
CA LEU A 328 12.39 -40.41 -21.93
C LEU A 328 13.89 -40.25 -22.22
N ALA A 329 14.64 -39.59 -21.34
CA ALA A 329 16.08 -39.43 -21.47
C ALA A 329 16.80 -40.79 -21.44
N ALA A 330 16.40 -41.67 -20.51
CA ALA A 330 16.93 -43.02 -20.40
C ALA A 330 16.66 -43.86 -21.65
N GLN A 331 15.50 -43.70 -22.29
CA GLN A 331 15.18 -44.37 -23.56
C GLN A 331 15.99 -43.82 -24.73
N GLY A 332 16.25 -42.51 -24.77
CA GLY A 332 17.08 -41.88 -25.81
C GLY A 332 18.58 -42.22 -25.71
N MET A 333 19.08 -42.50 -24.51
CA MET A 333 20.49 -42.88 -24.28
C MET A 333 20.77 -44.37 -24.50
N LEU A 334 19.75 -45.20 -24.72
CA LEU A 334 19.93 -46.63 -25.00
C LEU A 334 20.34 -46.82 -26.48
N PRO A 335 21.42 -47.56 -26.77
CA PRO A 335 21.82 -47.87 -28.14
C PRO A 335 20.74 -48.72 -28.83
N LYS A 336 20.34 -48.30 -30.04
CA LYS A 336 19.32 -48.95 -30.89
C LYS A 336 19.58 -50.43 -31.20
N GLU A 337 20.78 -50.93 -30.95
CA GLU A 337 21.20 -52.30 -31.28
C GLU A 337 21.01 -53.32 -30.14
N SER A 338 20.41 -52.95 -29.01
CA SER A 338 20.26 -53.87 -27.86
C SER A 338 18.95 -54.67 -27.84
N MET A 339 18.08 -54.55 -28.86
CA MET A 339 16.83 -55.31 -28.98
C MET A 339 16.98 -56.65 -29.71
N VAL A 340 18.14 -57.30 -29.63
CA VAL A 340 18.29 -58.68 -30.12
C VAL A 340 18.17 -59.65 -28.95
N CYS A 341 17.12 -60.45 -28.97
CA CYS A 341 17.02 -61.65 -28.15
C CYS A 341 18.10 -62.64 -28.59
N GLU A 342 19.10 -62.93 -27.76
CA GLU A 342 20.05 -64.03 -28.00
C GLU A 342 19.32 -65.38 -28.20
N GLY A 343 18.12 -65.53 -27.64
CA GLY A 343 17.25 -66.69 -27.88
C GLY A 343 16.71 -66.81 -29.32
N CYS A 344 16.57 -65.71 -30.05
CA CYS A 344 16.12 -65.73 -31.45
C CYS A 344 17.23 -66.16 -32.41
N LEU A 345 18.49 -65.78 -32.13
CA LEU A 345 19.63 -66.22 -32.93
C LEU A 345 19.86 -67.73 -32.82
N LYS A 346 19.55 -68.33 -31.66
CA LYS A 346 19.77 -69.78 -31.45
C LYS A 346 18.79 -70.66 -32.23
N HIS A 347 17.63 -70.14 -32.64
CA HIS A 347 16.63 -70.93 -33.37
C HIS A 347 16.87 -70.97 -34.89
N ASP A 348 17.49 -69.92 -35.45
CA ASP A 348 17.81 -69.85 -36.88
C ASP A 348 18.96 -70.80 -37.27
N TYR A 349 19.99 -70.94 -36.43
CA TYR A 349 21.06 -71.91 -36.68
C TYR A 349 20.58 -73.37 -36.55
N ALA A 350 19.49 -73.63 -35.83
CA ALA A 350 18.90 -74.97 -35.73
C ALA A 350 18.02 -75.33 -36.94
N MET A 351 17.41 -74.34 -37.60
CA MET A 351 16.57 -74.58 -38.80
C MET A 351 17.37 -74.62 -40.11
N GLN A 352 18.53 -73.97 -40.20
CA GLN A 352 19.38 -74.04 -41.40
C GLN A 352 20.07 -75.40 -41.62
N HIS A 353 20.18 -76.24 -40.58
CA HIS A 353 20.72 -77.59 -40.70
C HIS A 353 19.70 -78.66 -41.12
N LEU A 354 18.40 -78.33 -41.23
CA LEU A 354 17.34 -79.30 -41.52
C LEU A 354 16.64 -79.13 -42.87
N SER A 355 16.90 -78.05 -43.61
CA SER A 355 16.21 -77.77 -44.89
C SER A 355 17.16 -77.77 -46.09
N GLY A 356 17.86 -78.89 -46.29
CA GLY A 356 18.52 -79.24 -47.54
C GLY A 356 17.75 -80.31 -48.27
N SER A 357 16.54 -80.03 -48.78
CA SER A 357 15.92 -80.78 -49.88
C SER A 357 14.65 -80.09 -50.42
N ALA A 358 14.67 -79.84 -51.73
CA ALA A 358 13.53 -79.75 -52.65
C ALA A 358 12.46 -78.65 -52.48
N ARG A 359 12.59 -77.65 -53.36
CA ARG A 359 11.50 -76.99 -54.11
C ARG A 359 10.68 -78.04 -54.92
N PRO A 360 9.42 -77.82 -55.35
CA PRO A 360 9.09 -76.68 -56.22
C PRO A 360 7.69 -76.02 -56.09
N ASP A 361 7.65 -74.81 -56.66
CA ASP A 361 6.56 -74.13 -57.38
C ASP A 361 5.11 -74.19 -56.90
N SER A 362 4.52 -73.02 -56.68
CA SER A 362 3.57 -72.47 -57.67
C SER A 362 3.38 -70.95 -57.52
N ARG A 363 3.46 -70.28 -58.69
CA ARG A 363 2.93 -68.96 -59.08
C ARG A 363 1.55 -68.70 -58.46
N GLY A 364 1.07 -67.49 -58.19
CA GLY A 364 1.49 -66.15 -58.57
C GLY A 364 0.25 -65.25 -58.64
N ILE A 365 0.47 -63.93 -58.58
CA ILE A 365 -0.41 -62.84 -59.06
C ILE A 365 -1.67 -62.61 -58.19
N GLY A 366 -1.94 -61.43 -57.63
CA GLY A 366 -1.33 -60.11 -57.77
C GLY A 366 -2.35 -59.07 -57.29
N ASN A 367 -1.81 -57.93 -56.83
CA ASN A 367 -2.36 -56.56 -56.88
C ASN A 367 -3.75 -56.31 -56.29
N ASP A 368 -4.00 -55.36 -55.41
CA ASP A 368 -3.75 -53.91 -55.37
C ASP A 368 -4.99 -53.44 -54.56
N SER A 369 -5.08 -52.38 -53.79
CA SER A 369 -4.44 -51.08 -53.81
C SER A 369 -5.00 -50.30 -52.60
N GLN A 370 -4.17 -49.39 -52.06
CA GLN A 370 -4.46 -47.98 -51.73
C GLN A 370 -5.63 -47.63 -50.78
N ASP A 371 -5.61 -46.55 -50.02
CA ASP A 371 -4.64 -45.51 -49.65
C ASP A 371 -5.28 -44.75 -48.46
N GLU A 372 -4.53 -43.81 -47.90
CA GLU A 372 -4.95 -42.60 -47.18
C GLU A 372 -4.59 -42.47 -45.68
N SER A 373 -3.40 -41.89 -45.48
CA SER A 373 -3.22 -40.48 -45.02
C SER A 373 -4.08 -40.03 -43.83
N ALA A 374 -3.51 -39.85 -42.63
CA ALA A 374 -2.72 -38.69 -42.19
C ALA A 374 -3.56 -37.44 -41.83
N VAL A 375 -3.32 -36.94 -40.59
CA VAL A 375 -3.25 -35.50 -40.18
C VAL A 375 -4.66 -34.85 -39.99
N GLN A 376 -5.01 -34.03 -38.97
CA GLN A 376 -4.30 -33.07 -38.13
C GLN A 376 -5.18 -32.63 -36.93
N LEU A 377 -4.52 -32.24 -35.83
CA LEU A 377 -4.79 -31.15 -34.87
C LEU A 377 -6.20 -30.49 -34.85
N ILE A 378 -6.81 -30.45 -33.66
CA ILE A 378 -6.92 -29.25 -32.80
C ILE A 378 -6.67 -29.66 -31.35
#